data_AF-A0A2C9U0P1-F1
#
_entry.id   AF-A0A2C9U0P1-F1
#
_cell.length_a   1.000
_cell.length_b   1.000
_cell.length_c   1.000
_cell.angle_alpha   90.00
_cell.angle_beta   90.00
_cell.angle_gamma   90.00
#
_symmetry.space_group_name_H-M   'P 1'
#
loop_
_entity.id
_entity.type
_entity.pdbx_description
1 polymer ?
#
loop_
_entity_poly.entity_id
_entity_poly.type
_entity_poly.pdbx_seq_one_letter_code
_entity_poly.pdbx_strand_id
1 'polypeptide(L)'
;MFRNQYDTDVTTWSPAGRLFQVEYAMEAVKQGSAAIGLRSKTHVVLACVNKANSELSSHQKKIFNVDDHIGVAIAGLTADGRVLSRYMRSECINYSFTYESPLPVGRLVVQLADKAQVCTQRSWKRPYGVGLLVGGLDESGAHLYYNCPSGNYFEYQAFAIGSRSQAAKTYLERRFDNFTESSREDLIKDALIAVRETLQGETLKSSICTVAVVGVGEAFHILDQDTVQQLIDAFEIVGEPEGPAAEPEPEPEPEPDADAAAAAAADHGAGAAADQACSVTLSAIQWKLQSVMSSRKECG
;
A
#
# COMPACT_ATOMS: atom_id res chain seq x y z
N MET A 1 12.28 24.24 -21.27
CA MET A 1 12.01 22.90 -20.72
C MET A 1 13.34 22.35 -20.21
N PHE A 2 13.51 22.16 -18.90
CA PHE A 2 14.74 21.60 -18.35
C PHE A 2 14.79 20.12 -18.72
N ARG A 3 15.70 19.76 -19.62
CA ARG A 3 15.93 18.36 -20.00
C ARG A 3 16.92 17.78 -19.01
N ASN A 4 16.46 16.84 -18.19
CA ASN A 4 17.35 16.13 -17.27
C ASN A 4 18.31 15.26 -18.11
N GLN A 5 19.60 15.30 -17.80
CA GLN A 5 20.63 14.60 -18.59
C GLN A 5 20.92 13.19 -18.06
N TYR A 6 20.39 12.87 -16.87
CA TYR A 6 20.67 11.64 -16.12
C TYR A 6 19.50 10.65 -16.12
N ASP A 7 18.45 10.89 -16.90
CA ASP A 7 17.20 10.13 -16.80
C ASP A 7 16.92 9.21 -18.00
N THR A 8 17.83 9.10 -18.97
CA THR A 8 17.66 8.24 -20.15
C THR A 8 18.00 6.79 -19.86
N ASP A 9 19.12 6.54 -19.18
CA ASP A 9 19.66 5.19 -18.98
C ASP A 9 19.54 4.74 -17.54
N VAL A 10 19.37 3.43 -17.34
CA VAL A 10 19.24 2.83 -16.01
C VAL A 10 20.56 2.78 -15.24
N THR A 11 21.69 2.85 -15.95
CA THR A 11 23.04 2.78 -15.37
C THR A 11 23.62 4.15 -14.97
N THR A 12 22.90 5.23 -15.26
CA THR A 12 23.38 6.60 -15.05
C THR A 12 22.89 7.13 -13.70
N TRP A 13 23.82 7.36 -12.78
CA TRP A 13 23.52 7.99 -11.50
C TRP A 13 23.41 9.50 -11.63
N SER A 14 22.40 10.08 -10.98
CA SER A 14 22.33 11.54 -10.82
C SER A 14 23.36 12.03 -9.79
N PRO A 15 23.75 13.32 -9.82
CA PRO A 15 24.65 13.91 -8.82
C PRO A 15 24.12 13.79 -7.38
N ALA A 16 22.82 13.59 -7.19
CA ALA A 16 22.17 13.38 -5.90
C ALA A 16 22.14 11.90 -5.46
N GLY A 17 22.76 10.98 -6.21
CA GLY A 17 22.77 9.55 -5.88
C GLY A 17 21.45 8.83 -6.15
N ARG A 18 20.67 9.30 -7.13
CA ARG A 18 19.36 8.69 -7.52
C ARG A 18 19.42 8.09 -8.91
N LEU A 19 18.64 7.03 -9.13
CA LEU A 19 18.42 6.38 -10.43
C LEU A 19 17.00 6.70 -10.94
N PHE A 20 16.89 7.67 -11.83
CA PHE A 20 15.60 8.18 -12.28
C PHE A 20 14.76 7.14 -13.05
N GLN A 21 15.39 6.28 -13.85
CA GLN A 21 14.68 5.20 -14.57
C GLN A 21 13.97 4.21 -13.62
N VAL A 22 14.57 3.93 -12.46
CA VAL A 22 13.95 3.08 -11.43
C VAL A 22 12.79 3.80 -10.77
N GLU A 23 12.93 5.10 -10.48
CA GLU A 23 11.86 5.92 -9.92
C GLU A 23 10.67 6.06 -10.86
N TYR A 24 10.93 6.26 -12.15
CA TYR A 24 9.87 6.29 -13.17
C TYR A 24 9.14 4.94 -13.28
N ALA A 25 9.85 3.82 -13.14
CA ALA A 25 9.22 2.50 -13.06
C ALA A 25 8.35 2.34 -11.80
N MET A 26 8.74 2.92 -10.66
CA MET A 26 7.91 2.96 -9.45
C MET A 26 6.65 3.81 -9.64
N GLU A 27 6.72 4.91 -10.38
CA GLU A 27 5.54 5.71 -10.74
C GLU A 27 4.57 4.93 -11.62
N ALA A 28 5.07 4.08 -12.53
CA ALA A 28 4.20 3.20 -13.33
C ALA A 28 3.35 2.25 -12.46
N VAL A 29 3.87 1.80 -11.31
CA VAL A 29 3.12 0.98 -10.36
C VAL A 29 1.95 1.78 -9.76
N LYS A 30 2.18 3.04 -9.38
CA LYS A 30 1.15 3.92 -8.82
C LYS A 30 0.04 4.25 -9.82
N GLN A 31 0.32 4.18 -11.12
CA GLN A 31 -0.68 4.37 -12.18
C GLN A 31 -1.54 3.13 -12.43
N GLY A 32 -1.05 1.93 -12.07
CA GLY A 32 -1.86 0.70 -12.14
C GLY A 32 -3.03 0.77 -11.17
N SER A 33 -4.17 0.13 -11.46
CA SER A 33 -5.28 0.14 -10.50
C SER A 33 -4.96 -0.66 -9.24
N ALA A 34 -5.63 -0.31 -8.14
CA ALA A 34 -5.33 -0.80 -6.81
C ALA A 34 -5.32 -2.33 -6.70
N ALA A 35 -4.31 -2.85 -5.99
CA ALA A 35 -4.22 -4.22 -5.53
C ALA A 35 -3.86 -4.20 -4.04
N ILE A 36 -4.54 -5.02 -3.25
CA ILE A 36 -4.46 -5.10 -1.80
C ILE A 36 -4.14 -6.55 -1.43
N GLY A 37 -3.28 -6.72 -0.44
CA GLY A 37 -2.96 -7.99 0.16
C GLY A 37 -3.07 -7.90 1.67
N LEU A 38 -3.64 -8.95 2.27
CA LEU A 38 -3.81 -9.10 3.71
C LEU A 38 -3.46 -10.51 4.11
N ARG A 39 -2.85 -10.68 5.28
CA ARG A 39 -2.61 -12.00 5.87
C ARG A 39 -3.01 -12.06 7.33
N SER A 40 -3.59 -13.19 7.71
CA SER A 40 -3.65 -13.65 9.11
C SER A 40 -2.54 -14.66 9.35
N LYS A 41 -2.60 -15.37 10.49
CA LYS A 41 -1.76 -16.55 10.74
C LYS A 41 -2.02 -17.70 9.77
N THR A 42 -3.25 -17.82 9.27
CA THR A 42 -3.74 -19.03 8.58
C THR A 42 -4.07 -18.81 7.12
N HIS A 43 -4.42 -17.59 6.72
CA HIS A 43 -4.88 -17.27 5.37
C HIS A 43 -4.22 -16.00 4.84
N VAL A 44 -4.08 -15.93 3.53
CA VAL A 44 -3.72 -14.73 2.77
C VAL A 44 -4.83 -14.43 1.78
N VAL A 45 -5.27 -13.18 1.74
CA VAL A 45 -6.28 -12.68 0.82
C VAL A 45 -5.65 -11.63 -0.08
N LEU A 46 -5.83 -11.77 -1.38
CA LEU A 46 -5.45 -10.79 -2.39
C LEU A 46 -6.73 -10.25 -3.03
N ALA A 47 -6.88 -8.93 -3.05
CA ALA A 47 -8.01 -8.27 -3.69
C ALA A 47 -7.52 -7.21 -4.68
N CYS A 48 -8.14 -7.11 -5.85
CA CYS A 48 -7.76 -6.13 -6.86
C CYS A 48 -8.96 -5.44 -7.49
N VAL A 49 -8.78 -4.16 -7.83
CA VAL A 49 -9.71 -3.39 -8.65
C VAL A 49 -9.44 -3.68 -10.11
N ASN A 50 -10.41 -4.28 -10.78
CA ASN A 50 -10.44 -4.52 -12.20
C ASN A 50 -11.33 -3.48 -12.87
N LYS A 51 -10.74 -2.40 -13.37
CA LYS A 51 -11.48 -1.41 -14.16
C LYS A 51 -11.54 -1.86 -15.62
N ALA A 52 -12.74 -2.01 -16.16
CA ALA A 52 -12.93 -2.19 -17.60
C ALA A 52 -12.67 -0.87 -18.33
N ASN A 53 -12.12 -0.95 -19.55
CA ASN A 53 -11.91 0.22 -20.39
C ASN A 53 -13.24 0.76 -20.96
N SER A 54 -14.21 -0.13 -21.17
CA SER A 54 -15.54 0.17 -21.66
C SER A 54 -16.51 -0.92 -21.17
N GLU A 55 -17.82 -0.65 -21.19
CA GLU A 55 -18.85 -1.59 -20.75
C GLU A 55 -18.83 -2.92 -21.52
N LEU A 56 -18.43 -2.89 -22.79
CA LEU A 56 -18.33 -4.07 -23.65
C LEU A 56 -16.97 -4.78 -23.52
N SER A 57 -16.03 -4.23 -22.77
CA SER A 57 -14.68 -4.77 -22.64
C SER A 57 -14.58 -5.74 -21.46
N SER A 58 -13.91 -6.87 -21.68
CA SER A 58 -13.57 -7.79 -20.61
C SER A 58 -12.55 -7.16 -19.65
N HIS A 59 -12.74 -7.41 -18.37
CA HIS A 59 -11.77 -7.05 -17.34
C HIS A 59 -10.41 -7.71 -17.57
N GLN A 60 -9.34 -6.93 -17.39
CA GLN A 60 -7.98 -7.48 -17.44
C GLN A 60 -7.69 -8.23 -16.13
N LYS A 61 -7.28 -9.50 -16.24
CA LYS A 61 -6.85 -10.30 -15.10
C LYS A 61 -5.59 -9.71 -14.48
N LYS A 62 -5.62 -9.47 -13.17
CA LYS A 62 -4.50 -8.95 -12.37
C LYS A 62 -3.99 -9.91 -11.32
N ILE A 63 -4.83 -10.86 -10.92
CA ILE A 63 -4.44 -11.94 -10.03
C ILE A 63 -4.12 -13.15 -10.88
N PHE A 64 -2.95 -13.74 -10.64
CA PHE A 64 -2.48 -14.93 -11.31
C PHE A 64 -2.16 -16.00 -10.27
N ASN A 65 -2.68 -17.20 -10.48
CA ASN A 65 -2.23 -18.39 -9.76
C ASN A 65 -0.79 -18.71 -10.20
N VAL A 66 0.14 -18.87 -9.26
CA VAL A 66 1.53 -19.28 -9.54
C VAL A 66 1.70 -20.77 -9.25
N ASP A 67 1.25 -21.21 -8.09
CA ASP A 67 1.26 -22.60 -7.64
C ASP A 67 0.07 -22.82 -6.70
N ASP A 68 -0.18 -24.07 -6.28
CA ASP A 68 -1.30 -24.40 -5.40
C ASP A 68 -1.25 -23.65 -4.05
N HIS A 69 -0.07 -23.26 -3.59
CA HIS A 69 0.14 -22.51 -2.34
C HIS A 69 0.55 -21.04 -2.56
N ILE A 70 0.65 -20.56 -3.82
CA ILE A 70 1.15 -19.20 -4.13
C ILE A 70 0.29 -18.51 -5.19
N GLY A 71 -0.11 -17.28 -4.89
CA GLY A 71 -0.73 -16.34 -5.82
C GLY A 71 0.01 -15.02 -5.91
N VAL A 72 -0.20 -14.32 -7.03
CA VAL A 72 0.34 -12.98 -7.23
C VAL A 72 -0.72 -12.02 -7.74
N ALA A 73 -0.80 -10.84 -7.13
CA ALA A 73 -1.55 -9.70 -7.63
C ALA A 73 -0.60 -8.64 -8.19
N ILE A 74 -0.94 -8.06 -9.34
CA ILE A 74 -0.06 -7.11 -10.04
C ILE A 74 -0.65 -5.70 -10.08
N ALA A 75 0.22 -4.69 -10.00
CA ALA A 75 -0.12 -3.31 -10.35
C ALA A 75 0.98 -2.67 -11.20
N GLY A 76 0.59 -1.95 -12.26
CA GLY A 76 1.49 -1.35 -13.24
C GLY A 76 1.37 -2.00 -14.61
N LEU A 77 2.48 -2.23 -15.31
CA LEU A 77 2.49 -2.82 -16.64
C LEU A 77 2.12 -4.32 -16.62
N THR A 78 0.92 -4.63 -17.10
CA THR A 78 0.40 -6.01 -17.16
C THR A 78 1.31 -6.98 -17.93
N ALA A 79 1.99 -6.49 -18.97
CA ALA A 79 2.92 -7.30 -19.76
C ALA A 79 4.10 -7.81 -18.91
N ASP A 80 4.71 -6.92 -18.12
CA ASP A 80 5.80 -7.27 -17.21
C ASP A 80 5.30 -8.22 -16.11
N GLY A 81 4.11 -7.95 -15.57
CA GLY A 81 3.48 -8.83 -14.58
C GLY A 81 3.28 -10.26 -15.09
N ARG A 82 2.89 -10.44 -16.36
CA ARG A 82 2.76 -11.78 -16.99
C ARG A 82 4.11 -12.47 -17.14
N VAL A 83 5.15 -11.74 -17.53
CA VAL A 83 6.51 -12.29 -17.66
C VAL A 83 7.03 -12.77 -16.30
N LEU A 84 6.85 -11.96 -15.25
CA LEU A 84 7.25 -12.33 -13.89
C LEU A 84 6.41 -13.47 -13.33
N SER A 85 5.09 -13.48 -13.57
CA SER A 85 4.22 -14.59 -13.16
C SER A 85 4.63 -15.91 -13.81
N ARG A 86 4.96 -15.89 -15.12
CA ARG A 86 5.45 -17.08 -15.83
C ARG A 86 6.81 -17.54 -15.30
N TYR A 87 7.68 -16.60 -14.98
CA TYR A 87 8.96 -16.90 -14.35
C TYR A 87 8.75 -17.61 -13.00
N MET A 88 7.92 -17.05 -12.13
CA MET A 88 7.61 -17.64 -10.82
C MET A 88 7.03 -19.05 -10.95
N ARG A 89 6.08 -19.26 -11.87
CA ARG A 89 5.52 -20.59 -12.18
C ARG A 89 6.61 -21.59 -12.55
N SER A 90 7.57 -21.17 -13.38
CA SER A 90 8.65 -22.04 -13.83
C SER A 90 9.57 -22.40 -12.67
N GLU A 91 9.90 -21.46 -11.78
CA GLU A 91 10.70 -21.72 -10.59
C GLU A 91 9.99 -22.66 -9.61
N CYS A 92 8.68 -22.49 -9.38
CA CYS A 92 7.90 -23.41 -8.54
C CYS A 92 7.89 -24.83 -9.11
N ILE A 93 7.61 -24.99 -10.41
CA ILE A 93 7.61 -26.30 -11.07
C ILE A 93 9.00 -26.95 -11.00
N ASN A 94 10.07 -26.19 -11.29
CA ASN A 94 11.44 -26.70 -11.23
C ASN A 94 11.82 -27.17 -9.82
N TYR A 95 11.42 -26.40 -8.80
CA TYR A 95 11.70 -26.73 -7.41
C TYR A 95 10.92 -27.99 -6.99
N SER A 96 9.62 -28.04 -7.27
CA SER A 96 8.78 -29.21 -6.99
C SER A 96 9.28 -30.45 -7.71
N PHE A 97 9.72 -30.34 -8.97
CA PHE A 97 10.31 -31.45 -9.71
C PHE A 97 11.64 -31.95 -9.13
N THR A 98 12.47 -31.05 -8.60
CA THR A 98 13.81 -31.40 -8.11
C THR A 98 13.79 -31.92 -6.67
N TYR A 99 12.95 -31.34 -5.83
CA TYR A 99 12.94 -31.57 -4.38
C TYR A 99 11.66 -32.25 -3.87
N GLU A 100 10.71 -32.55 -4.75
CA GLU A 100 9.41 -33.17 -4.42
C GLU A 100 8.66 -32.42 -3.29
N SER A 101 8.84 -31.10 -3.23
CA SER A 101 8.33 -30.24 -2.17
C SER A 101 7.88 -28.90 -2.75
N PRO A 102 6.85 -28.25 -2.20
CA PRO A 102 6.48 -26.88 -2.58
C PRO A 102 7.63 -25.90 -2.29
N LEU A 103 7.79 -24.89 -3.16
CA LEU A 103 8.82 -23.87 -3.01
C LEU A 103 8.44 -22.88 -1.89
N PRO A 104 9.28 -22.65 -0.87
CA PRO A 104 9.01 -21.66 0.18
C PRO A 104 8.85 -20.24 -0.39
N VAL A 105 7.87 -19.49 0.10
CA VAL A 105 7.47 -18.20 -0.49
C VAL A 105 8.62 -17.19 -0.39
N GLY A 106 9.30 -17.13 0.75
CA GLY A 106 10.44 -16.24 0.94
C GLY A 106 11.58 -16.50 -0.06
N ARG A 107 11.84 -17.77 -0.41
CA ARG A 107 12.87 -18.13 -1.40
C ARG A 107 12.49 -17.68 -2.81
N LEU A 108 11.23 -17.86 -3.20
CA LEU A 108 10.71 -17.42 -4.48
C LEU A 108 10.83 -15.89 -4.64
N VAL A 109 10.52 -15.14 -3.58
CA VAL A 109 10.57 -13.66 -3.60
C VAL A 109 12.00 -13.14 -3.71
N VAL A 110 12.98 -13.81 -3.09
CA VAL A 110 14.41 -13.49 -3.27
C VAL A 110 14.84 -13.71 -4.73
N GLN A 111 14.49 -14.84 -5.34
CA GLN A 111 14.80 -15.10 -6.75
C GLN A 111 14.15 -14.08 -7.69
N LEU A 112 12.92 -13.66 -7.37
CA LEU A 112 12.21 -12.62 -8.10
C LEU A 112 12.92 -11.25 -7.97
N ALA A 113 13.37 -10.90 -6.77
CA ALA A 113 14.14 -9.70 -6.50
C ALA A 113 15.46 -9.68 -7.26
N ASP A 114 16.22 -10.78 -7.24
CA ASP A 114 17.47 -10.92 -8.01
C ASP A 114 17.23 -10.75 -9.51
N LYS A 115 16.15 -11.33 -10.03
CA LYS A 115 15.76 -11.17 -11.44
C LYS A 115 15.46 -9.70 -11.77
N ALA A 116 14.75 -9.00 -10.90
CA ALA A 116 14.41 -7.59 -11.08
C ALA A 116 15.65 -6.70 -10.99
N GLN A 117 16.56 -6.98 -10.04
CA GLN A 117 17.80 -6.25 -9.83
C GLN A 117 18.72 -6.32 -11.07
N VAL A 118 18.80 -7.47 -11.75
CA VAL A 118 19.60 -7.59 -12.97
C VAL A 118 19.13 -6.61 -14.07
N CYS A 119 17.85 -6.27 -14.09
CA CYS A 119 17.27 -5.31 -15.03
C CYS A 119 17.53 -3.85 -14.66
N THR A 120 17.96 -3.55 -13.43
CA THR A 120 18.31 -2.19 -12.99
C THR A 120 19.78 -1.85 -13.22
N GLN A 121 20.64 -2.85 -13.49
CA GLN A 121 22.10 -2.64 -13.63
C GLN A 121 22.63 -2.81 -15.05
N ARG A 122 21.83 -3.39 -15.96
CA ARG A 122 22.25 -3.67 -17.34
C ARG A 122 21.70 -2.62 -18.28
N SER A 123 22.57 -1.85 -18.94
CA SER A 123 22.20 -0.74 -19.84
C SER A 123 21.22 -1.11 -20.96
N TRP A 124 21.27 -2.33 -21.51
CA TRP A 124 20.35 -2.78 -22.57
C TRP A 124 19.01 -3.33 -22.04
N LYS A 125 18.81 -3.32 -20.72
CA LYS A 125 17.56 -3.72 -20.08
C LYS A 125 16.90 -2.50 -19.45
N ARG A 126 15.59 -2.60 -19.25
CA ARG A 126 14.81 -1.64 -18.47
C ARG A 126 14.30 -2.31 -17.18
N PRO A 127 14.11 -1.56 -16.09
CA PRO A 127 13.40 -2.05 -14.92
C PRO A 127 12.01 -2.56 -15.29
N TYR A 128 11.50 -3.51 -14.51
CA TYR A 128 10.13 -3.96 -14.63
C TYR A 128 9.19 -2.86 -14.12
N GLY A 129 8.22 -2.44 -14.93
CA GLY A 129 7.26 -1.39 -14.57
C GLY A 129 6.06 -1.93 -13.79
N VAL A 130 6.27 -2.91 -12.92
CA VAL A 130 5.21 -3.62 -12.19
C VAL A 130 5.60 -3.85 -10.74
N GLY A 131 4.66 -3.61 -9.83
CA GLY A 131 4.72 -4.03 -8.44
C GLY A 131 3.92 -5.31 -8.26
N LEU A 132 4.45 -6.23 -7.46
CA LEU A 132 3.82 -7.53 -7.22
C LEU A 132 3.51 -7.67 -5.74
N LEU A 133 2.29 -8.07 -5.42
CA LEU A 133 1.91 -8.61 -4.12
C LEU A 133 1.88 -10.13 -4.25
N VAL A 134 2.84 -10.80 -3.63
CA VAL A 134 2.97 -12.25 -3.61
C VAL A 134 2.40 -12.75 -2.30
N GLY A 135 1.29 -13.45 -2.37
CA GLY A 135 0.65 -14.10 -1.22
C GLY A 135 0.84 -15.60 -1.31
N GLY A 136 1.24 -16.23 -0.21
CA GLY A 136 1.36 -17.68 -0.20
C GLY A 136 1.37 -18.27 1.21
N LEU A 137 1.23 -19.58 1.27
CA LEU A 137 1.29 -20.36 2.49
C LEU A 137 2.48 -21.33 2.40
N ASP A 138 3.36 -21.31 3.38
CA ASP A 138 4.41 -22.32 3.53
C ASP A 138 4.39 -22.94 4.92
N GLU A 139 5.41 -23.73 5.26
CA GLU A 139 5.54 -24.39 6.55
C GLU A 139 5.67 -23.40 7.73
N SER A 140 6.20 -22.20 7.50
CA SER A 140 6.28 -21.13 8.50
C SER A 140 4.95 -20.37 8.68
N GLY A 141 4.07 -20.44 7.69
CA GLY A 141 2.70 -19.96 7.78
C GLY A 141 2.31 -19.11 6.57
N ALA A 142 1.39 -18.18 6.80
CA ALA A 142 0.90 -17.27 5.78
C ALA A 142 1.86 -16.09 5.60
N HIS A 143 2.28 -15.86 4.36
CA HIS A 143 3.22 -14.81 3.98
C HIS A 143 2.65 -13.90 2.90
N LEU A 144 2.94 -12.60 3.04
CA LEU A 144 2.60 -11.57 2.06
C LEU A 144 3.84 -10.72 1.80
N TYR A 145 4.31 -10.75 0.57
CA TYR A 145 5.47 -9.98 0.14
C TYR A 145 5.07 -8.94 -0.89
N TYR A 146 5.65 -7.75 -0.76
CA TYR A 146 5.64 -6.74 -1.80
C TYR A 146 7.00 -6.73 -2.51
N ASN A 147 7.00 -6.93 -3.83
CA ASN A 147 8.18 -6.78 -4.68
C ASN A 147 8.06 -5.50 -5.51
N CYS A 148 9.09 -4.65 -5.43
CA CYS A 148 9.15 -3.35 -6.07
C CYS A 148 10.01 -3.42 -7.35
N PRO A 149 9.71 -2.62 -8.40
CA PRO A 149 10.56 -2.44 -9.58
C PRO A 149 12.06 -2.24 -9.33
N SER A 150 12.44 -1.71 -8.17
CA SER A 150 13.84 -1.49 -7.77
C SER A 150 14.62 -2.79 -7.48
N GLY A 151 13.94 -3.92 -7.35
CA GLY A 151 14.51 -5.18 -6.85
C GLY A 151 14.42 -5.30 -5.32
N ASN A 152 13.88 -4.30 -4.62
CA ASN A 152 13.59 -4.43 -3.19
C ASN A 152 12.35 -5.28 -2.98
N TYR A 153 12.34 -6.04 -1.89
CA TYR A 153 11.20 -6.79 -1.42
C TYR A 153 11.00 -6.59 0.07
N PHE A 154 9.74 -6.65 0.52
CA PHE A 154 9.36 -6.43 1.90
C PHE A 154 8.26 -7.41 2.29
N GLU A 155 8.35 -7.96 3.49
CA GLU A 155 7.26 -8.73 4.08
C GLU A 155 6.30 -7.80 4.81
N TYR A 156 5.01 -7.95 4.55
CA TYR A 156 3.96 -7.17 5.16
C TYR A 156 2.90 -8.06 5.81
N GLN A 157 2.16 -7.51 6.76
CA GLN A 157 0.91 -8.11 7.22
C GLN A 157 -0.28 -7.67 6.36
N ALA A 158 -0.26 -6.41 5.95
CA ALA A 158 -1.25 -5.79 5.10
C ALA A 158 -0.52 -4.77 4.21
N PHE A 159 -0.80 -4.77 2.91
CA PHE A 159 -0.23 -3.76 2.02
C PHE A 159 -1.12 -3.52 0.81
N ALA A 160 -1.08 -2.29 0.31
CA ALA A 160 -1.78 -1.89 -0.91
C ALA A 160 -0.82 -1.21 -1.89
N ILE A 161 -0.99 -1.51 -3.17
CA ILE A 161 -0.24 -0.92 -4.29
C ILE A 161 -1.21 -0.42 -5.36
N GLY A 162 -0.73 0.43 -6.26
CA GLY A 162 -1.54 1.01 -7.32
C GLY A 162 -2.17 2.36 -6.96
N SER A 163 -3.09 2.79 -7.81
CA SER A 163 -3.69 4.10 -7.78
C SER A 163 -4.57 4.26 -6.55
N ARG A 164 -4.40 5.39 -5.84
CA ARG A 164 -5.10 5.71 -4.59
C ARG A 164 -4.95 4.66 -3.48
N SER A 165 -3.91 3.83 -3.55
CA SER A 165 -3.60 2.85 -2.51
C SER A 165 -3.33 3.48 -1.13
N GLN A 166 -3.06 4.78 -1.04
CA GLN A 166 -2.89 5.47 0.24
C GLN A 166 -4.15 5.43 1.11
N ALA A 167 -5.35 5.56 0.53
CA ALA A 167 -6.60 5.49 1.28
C ALA A 167 -6.79 4.08 1.89
N ALA A 168 -6.54 3.04 1.09
CA ALA A 168 -6.51 1.66 1.58
C ALA A 168 -5.47 1.47 2.70
N LYS A 169 -4.25 1.99 2.55
CA LYS A 169 -3.22 1.90 3.61
C LYS A 169 -3.68 2.53 4.92
N THR A 170 -4.28 3.72 4.87
CA THR A 170 -4.83 4.37 6.07
C THR A 170 -5.88 3.51 6.77
N TYR A 171 -6.75 2.84 6.02
CA TYR A 171 -7.71 1.89 6.58
C TYR A 171 -7.02 0.68 7.21
N LEU A 172 -6.07 0.08 6.49
CA LEU A 172 -5.32 -1.10 6.95
C LEU A 172 -4.48 -0.81 8.20
N GLU A 173 -3.89 0.39 8.30
CA GLU A 173 -3.12 0.82 9.47
C GLU A 173 -4.00 0.91 10.73
N ARG A 174 -5.27 1.35 10.60
CA ARG A 174 -6.21 1.42 11.74
C ARG A 174 -6.60 0.05 12.28
N ARG A 175 -6.63 -0.99 11.43
CA ARG A 175 -7.07 -2.35 11.79
C ARG A 175 -5.92 -3.35 11.93
N PHE A 176 -4.68 -2.87 11.88
CA PHE A 176 -3.45 -3.67 11.83
C PHE A 176 -3.39 -4.77 12.89
N ASP A 177 -3.67 -4.42 14.15
CA ASP A 177 -3.56 -5.34 15.29
C ASP A 177 -4.52 -6.54 15.20
N ASN A 178 -5.64 -6.39 14.49
CA ASN A 178 -6.70 -7.40 14.42
C ASN A 178 -6.42 -8.47 13.35
N PHE A 179 -5.59 -8.19 12.35
CA PHE A 179 -5.43 -9.09 11.19
C PHE A 179 -4.82 -10.44 11.56
N THR A 180 -3.97 -10.50 12.59
CA THR A 180 -3.25 -11.72 12.98
C THR A 180 -4.20 -12.87 13.37
N GLU A 181 -5.24 -12.57 14.14
CA GLU A 181 -6.23 -13.53 14.65
C GLU A 181 -7.52 -13.55 13.83
N SER A 182 -7.58 -12.79 12.73
CA SER A 182 -8.78 -12.67 11.92
C SER A 182 -9.12 -13.98 11.21
N SER A 183 -10.42 -14.27 11.15
CA SER A 183 -10.95 -15.40 10.38
C SER A 183 -10.81 -15.15 8.87
N ARG A 184 -10.95 -16.22 8.08
CA ARG A 184 -10.97 -16.14 6.60
C ARG A 184 -12.01 -15.13 6.11
N GLU A 185 -13.21 -15.18 6.66
CA GLU A 185 -14.30 -14.29 6.25
C GLU A 185 -14.01 -12.84 6.62
N ASP A 186 -13.55 -12.59 7.85
CA ASP A 186 -13.23 -11.25 8.35
C ASP A 186 -12.12 -10.57 7.53
N LEU A 187 -11.07 -11.33 7.17
CA LEU A 187 -10.02 -10.86 6.26
C LEU A 187 -10.57 -10.46 4.89
N ILE A 188 -11.53 -11.22 4.34
CA ILE A 188 -12.14 -10.90 3.06
C ILE A 188 -12.98 -9.61 3.18
N LYS A 189 -13.70 -9.40 4.28
CA LYS A 189 -14.44 -8.14 4.52
C LYS A 189 -13.48 -6.96 4.55
N ASP A 190 -12.37 -7.08 5.29
CA ASP A 190 -11.36 -6.03 5.38
C ASP A 190 -10.71 -5.75 4.03
N ALA A 191 -10.46 -6.79 3.22
CA ALA A 191 -9.96 -6.63 1.86
C ALA A 191 -10.92 -5.81 1.00
N LEU A 192 -12.22 -6.11 1.09
CA LEU A 192 -13.26 -5.44 0.30
C LEU A 192 -13.50 -4.00 0.77
N ILE A 193 -13.44 -3.73 2.07
CA ILE A 193 -13.51 -2.36 2.60
C ILE A 193 -12.29 -1.56 2.14
N ALA A 194 -11.08 -2.12 2.25
CA ALA A 194 -9.87 -1.48 1.75
C ALA A 194 -9.95 -1.20 0.24
N VAL A 195 -10.55 -2.11 -0.55
CA VAL A 195 -10.81 -1.89 -1.98
C VAL A 195 -11.79 -0.74 -2.20
N ARG A 196 -12.89 -0.69 -1.44
CA ARG A 196 -13.90 0.38 -1.52
C ARG A 196 -13.29 1.76 -1.32
N GLU A 197 -12.38 1.92 -0.36
CA GLU A 197 -11.67 3.18 -0.10
C GLU A 197 -10.83 3.67 -1.30
N THR A 198 -10.47 2.79 -2.23
CA THR A 198 -9.74 3.16 -3.45
C THR A 198 -10.64 3.56 -4.63
N LEU A 199 -11.95 3.34 -4.54
CA LEU A 199 -12.92 3.68 -5.58
C LEU A 199 -13.34 5.16 -5.48
N GLN A 200 -13.50 5.83 -6.62
CA GLN A 200 -13.89 7.25 -6.69
C GLN A 200 -15.41 7.40 -6.79
N GLY A 201 -16.13 7.10 -5.71
CA GLY A 201 -17.60 7.21 -5.68
C GLY A 201 -18.33 6.18 -6.54
N GLU A 202 -17.62 5.19 -7.09
CA GLU A 202 -18.22 4.01 -7.72
C GLU A 202 -18.59 3.00 -6.62
N THR A 203 -19.77 2.38 -6.72
CA THR A 203 -20.16 1.30 -5.80
C THR A 203 -19.36 0.03 -6.09
N LEU A 204 -18.98 -0.69 -5.02
CA LEU A 204 -18.25 -1.93 -5.15
C LEU A 204 -19.18 -3.00 -5.74
N LYS A 205 -18.83 -3.54 -6.91
CA LYS A 205 -19.57 -4.61 -7.58
C LYS A 205 -18.65 -5.81 -7.82
N SER A 206 -19.23 -7.00 -7.91
CA SER A 206 -18.50 -8.23 -8.26
C SER A 206 -17.79 -8.18 -9.62
N SER A 207 -18.23 -7.33 -10.54
CA SER A 207 -17.57 -7.12 -11.83
C SER A 207 -16.26 -6.33 -11.73
N ILE A 208 -16.19 -5.39 -10.77
CA ILE A 208 -15.05 -4.47 -10.60
C ILE A 208 -14.02 -5.05 -9.62
N CYS A 209 -14.43 -5.96 -8.74
CA CYS A 209 -13.53 -6.57 -7.76
C CYS A 209 -13.15 -7.99 -8.15
N THR A 210 -11.93 -8.40 -7.85
CA THR A 210 -11.56 -9.82 -7.84
C THR A 210 -10.80 -10.12 -6.58
N VAL A 211 -11.19 -11.19 -5.92
CA VAL A 211 -10.63 -11.65 -4.65
C VAL A 211 -10.10 -13.06 -4.84
N ALA A 212 -8.93 -13.33 -4.27
CA ALA A 212 -8.34 -14.65 -4.23
C ALA A 212 -7.87 -14.96 -2.81
N VAL A 213 -7.95 -16.24 -2.44
CA VAL A 213 -7.67 -16.72 -1.10
C VAL A 213 -6.73 -17.91 -1.19
N VAL A 214 -5.80 -17.97 -0.24
CA VAL A 214 -4.98 -19.16 0.06
C VAL A 214 -4.89 -19.31 1.56
N GLY A 215 -4.94 -20.54 2.07
CA GLY A 215 -4.81 -20.76 3.50
C GLY A 215 -4.72 -22.23 3.89
N VAL A 216 -4.68 -22.48 5.19
CA VAL A 216 -4.55 -23.84 5.73
C VAL A 216 -5.77 -24.67 5.32
N GLY A 217 -5.54 -25.68 4.48
CA GLY A 217 -6.60 -26.56 3.96
C GLY A 217 -7.29 -26.02 2.70
N GLU A 218 -6.84 -24.90 2.15
CA GLU A 218 -7.42 -24.29 0.95
C GLU A 218 -6.32 -23.82 -0.02
N ALA A 219 -6.23 -24.50 -1.16
CA ALA A 219 -5.30 -24.11 -2.22
C ALA A 219 -5.67 -22.74 -2.81
N PHE A 220 -4.69 -22.06 -3.40
CA PHE A 220 -4.87 -20.77 -4.02
C PHE A 220 -5.91 -20.84 -5.14
N HIS A 221 -7.02 -20.15 -4.94
CA HIS A 221 -8.09 -20.06 -5.91
C HIS A 221 -8.67 -18.64 -5.91
N ILE A 222 -9.26 -18.29 -7.05
CA ILE A 222 -9.93 -17.01 -7.26
C ILE A 222 -11.41 -17.24 -6.98
N LEU A 223 -12.01 -16.38 -6.17
CA LEU A 223 -13.43 -16.48 -5.83
C LEU A 223 -14.30 -16.16 -7.03
N ASP A 224 -15.40 -16.91 -7.17
CA ASP A 224 -16.39 -16.67 -8.22
C ASP A 224 -17.12 -15.35 -7.99
N GLN A 225 -17.55 -14.71 -9.09
CA GLN A 225 -18.23 -13.42 -9.05
C GLN A 225 -19.49 -13.45 -8.18
N ASP A 226 -20.25 -14.55 -8.22
CA ASP A 226 -21.46 -14.71 -7.42
C ASP A 226 -21.15 -14.76 -5.92
N THR A 227 -20.07 -15.44 -5.54
CA THR A 227 -19.62 -15.51 -4.13
C THR A 227 -19.15 -14.13 -3.65
N VAL A 228 -18.41 -13.41 -4.50
CA VAL A 228 -17.98 -12.05 -4.19
C VAL A 228 -19.19 -11.12 -4.04
N GLN A 229 -20.22 -11.26 -4.88
CA GLN A 229 -21.43 -10.45 -4.75
C GLN A 229 -22.18 -10.74 -3.46
N GLN A 230 -22.37 -12.00 -3.09
CA GLN A 230 -23.01 -12.39 -1.82
C GLN A 230 -22.27 -11.82 -0.61
N LEU A 231 -20.93 -11.83 -0.65
CA LEU A 231 -20.11 -11.22 0.38
C LEU A 231 -20.33 -9.71 0.45
N ILE A 232 -20.31 -9.01 -0.69
CA ILE A 232 -20.58 -7.56 -0.78
C ILE A 232 -21.97 -7.24 -0.21
N ASP A 233 -23.01 -7.97 -0.63
CA ASP A 233 -24.39 -7.74 -0.19
C ASP A 233 -24.52 -7.97 1.33
N ALA A 234 -23.88 -9.01 1.87
CA ALA A 234 -23.83 -9.27 3.30
C ALA A 234 -23.15 -8.12 4.07
N PHE A 235 -22.18 -7.43 3.47
CA PHE A 235 -21.55 -6.25 4.09
C PHE A 235 -22.40 -5.00 4.02
N GLU A 236 -23.10 -4.76 2.91
CA GLU A 236 -23.98 -3.59 2.77
C GLU A 236 -25.16 -3.65 3.77
N ILE A 237 -25.62 -4.85 4.13
CA ILE A 237 -26.68 -5.06 5.12
C ILE A 237 -26.19 -4.80 6.57
N VAL A 238 -24.91 -5.05 6.85
CA VAL A 238 -24.30 -4.88 8.20
C VAL A 238 -23.70 -3.48 8.37
N GLY A 239 -23.94 -2.55 7.43
CA GLY A 239 -23.50 -1.17 7.56
C GLY A 239 -23.82 -0.62 8.95
N GLU A 240 -22.80 -0.51 9.79
CA GLU A 240 -22.84 0.36 10.96
C GLU A 240 -23.36 1.70 10.46
N PRO A 241 -24.36 2.31 11.13
CA PRO A 241 -24.83 3.62 10.71
C PRO A 241 -23.59 4.50 10.65
N GLU A 242 -23.39 5.16 9.51
CA GLU A 242 -22.41 6.23 9.40
C GLU A 242 -22.58 7.08 10.66
N GLY A 243 -21.59 7.03 11.56
CA GLY A 243 -21.56 7.92 12.70
C GLY A 243 -21.78 9.33 12.16
N PRO A 244 -22.68 10.12 12.77
CA PRO A 244 -23.20 11.33 12.15
C PRO A 244 -22.05 12.15 11.61
N ALA A 245 -22.16 12.50 10.33
CA ALA A 245 -21.24 13.36 9.62
C ALA A 245 -20.73 14.45 10.57
N ALA A 246 -19.42 14.50 10.76
CA ALA A 246 -18.78 15.58 11.51
C ALA A 246 -19.36 16.90 10.98
N GLU A 247 -20.03 17.62 11.87
CA GLU A 247 -20.60 18.93 11.57
C GLU A 247 -19.49 19.79 10.94
N PRO A 248 -19.77 20.55 9.86
CA PRO A 248 -18.78 21.42 9.27
C PRO A 248 -18.28 22.38 10.35
N GLU A 249 -16.96 22.39 10.57
CA GLU A 249 -16.31 23.34 11.47
C GLU A 249 -16.79 24.76 11.12
N PRO A 250 -17.22 25.57 12.11
CA PRO A 250 -17.62 26.94 11.84
C PRO A 250 -16.43 27.71 11.29
N GLU A 251 -16.63 28.40 10.16
CA GLU A 251 -15.66 29.31 9.57
C GLU A 251 -15.14 30.29 10.63
N PRO A 252 -13.83 30.59 10.69
CA PRO A 252 -13.31 31.59 11.61
C PRO A 252 -13.89 32.96 11.23
N GLU A 253 -14.56 33.59 12.20
CA GLU A 253 -15.06 34.96 12.08
C GLU A 253 -13.90 35.92 11.71
N PRO A 254 -14.12 36.89 10.80
CA PRO A 254 -13.09 37.86 10.48
C PRO A 254 -12.80 38.76 11.68
N GLU A 255 -11.55 38.78 12.14
CA GLU A 255 -11.09 39.74 13.15
C GLU A 255 -11.33 41.18 12.67
N PRO A 256 -11.76 42.11 13.55
CA PRO A 256 -11.99 43.49 13.15
C PRO A 256 -10.66 44.20 12.86
N ASP A 257 -10.62 44.89 11.72
CA ASP A 257 -9.50 45.67 11.21
C ASP A 257 -8.86 46.58 12.27
N ALA A 258 -7.65 46.21 12.70
CA ALA A 258 -6.79 47.02 13.56
C ALA A 258 -6.04 48.11 12.77
N ASP A 259 -6.78 48.95 12.03
CA ASP A 259 -6.22 50.10 11.29
C ASP A 259 -6.97 51.42 11.56
N ALA A 260 -7.63 51.53 12.72
CA ALA A 260 -8.32 52.75 13.17
C ALA A 260 -7.89 53.25 14.57
N ALA A 261 -6.75 52.79 15.09
CA ALA A 261 -6.23 53.24 16.40
C ALA A 261 -4.78 53.79 16.35
N ALA A 262 -4.27 54.15 15.17
CA ALA A 262 -2.99 54.83 15.00
C ALA A 262 -3.14 56.37 14.91
N ALA A 263 -4.03 56.94 15.72
CA ALA A 263 -4.23 58.39 15.79
C ALA A 263 -4.56 58.89 17.21
N ALA A 264 -3.84 58.42 18.22
CA ALA A 264 -3.62 59.16 19.47
C ALA A 264 -2.55 58.46 20.33
N ALA A 265 -1.51 59.20 20.68
CA ALA A 265 -0.44 58.91 21.64
C ALA A 265 0.90 58.46 21.05
N ALA A 266 1.58 59.42 20.44
CA ALA A 266 3.03 59.50 20.54
C ALA A 266 3.38 60.00 21.97
N ASP A 267 4.05 59.20 22.79
CA ASP A 267 5.12 59.65 23.67
C ASP A 267 5.86 58.47 24.34
N HIS A 268 7.19 58.59 24.50
CA HIS A 268 8.12 57.73 25.26
C HIS A 268 8.56 56.36 24.68
N GLY A 269 9.77 56.35 24.10
CA GLY A 269 10.92 55.63 24.69
C GLY A 269 11.16 54.14 24.39
N ALA A 270 12.09 53.88 23.47
CA ALA A 270 13.19 52.90 23.51
C ALA A 270 12.93 51.38 23.78
N GLY A 271 13.25 50.56 22.77
CA GLY A 271 14.23 49.47 22.85
C GLY A 271 13.91 48.19 23.65
N ALA A 272 14.06 47.05 22.97
CA ALA A 272 14.16 45.67 23.50
C ALA A 272 12.83 44.95 23.85
N ALA A 273 12.21 44.31 22.85
CA ALA A 273 11.17 43.28 23.07
C ALA A 273 11.04 42.35 21.85
N ALA A 274 12.10 41.60 21.51
CA ALA A 274 12.02 40.52 20.51
C ALA A 274 12.59 39.17 21.01
N ASP A 275 13.26 39.11 22.16
CA ASP A 275 13.88 37.88 22.69
C ASP A 275 13.07 37.13 23.75
N GLN A 276 11.93 37.66 24.21
CA GLN A 276 11.12 37.03 25.27
C GLN A 276 10.02 36.07 24.77
N ALA A 277 9.65 36.12 23.48
CA ALA A 277 8.64 35.21 22.93
C ALA A 277 9.19 33.81 22.60
N CYS A 278 10.52 33.66 22.46
CA CYS A 278 11.16 32.39 22.08
C CYS A 278 11.55 31.51 23.29
N SER A 279 11.70 32.10 24.49
CA SER A 279 12.12 31.35 25.69
C SER A 279 10.96 30.66 26.43
N VAL A 280 9.73 31.17 26.27
CA VAL A 280 8.52 30.64 26.94
C VAL A 280 8.02 29.36 26.27
N THR A 281 8.18 29.25 24.94
CA THR A 281 7.78 28.06 24.16
C THR A 281 8.72 26.88 24.35
N LEU A 282 10.03 27.12 24.50
CA LEU A 282 11.02 26.06 24.78
C LEU A 282 10.90 25.49 26.20
N SER A 283 10.57 26.31 27.20
CA SER A 283 10.40 25.84 28.59
C SER A 283 9.16 24.95 28.77
N ALA A 284 8.07 25.22 28.03
CA ALA A 284 6.85 24.41 28.06
C ALA A 284 7.04 23.02 27.42
N ILE A 285 7.86 22.93 26.37
CA ILE A 285 8.18 21.65 25.71
C ILE A 285 9.10 20.80 26.61
N GLN A 286 10.06 21.43 27.30
CA GLN A 286 11.02 20.73 28.15
C GLN A 286 10.38 20.17 29.44
N TRP A 287 9.37 20.86 30.00
CA TRP A 287 8.59 20.36 31.13
C TRP A 287 7.71 19.15 30.77
N LYS A 288 7.11 19.15 29.58
CA LYS A 288 6.30 18.01 29.07
C LYS A 288 7.15 16.77 28.83
N LEU A 289 8.38 16.91 28.37
CA LEU A 289 9.33 15.81 28.16
C LEU A 289 9.82 15.20 29.48
N GLN A 290 10.10 16.00 30.51
CA GLN A 290 10.52 15.49 31.83
C GLN A 290 9.39 14.77 32.59
N SER A 291 8.15 15.23 32.47
CA SER A 291 6.99 14.59 33.10
C SER A 291 6.71 13.18 32.53
N VAL A 292 6.83 13.02 31.21
CA VAL A 292 6.67 11.71 30.53
C VAL A 292 7.79 10.72 30.87
N MET A 293 9.02 11.21 31.09
CA MET A 293 10.14 10.36 31.49
C MET A 293 10.08 9.93 32.97
N SER A 294 9.45 10.73 33.84
CA SER A 294 9.28 10.39 35.26
C SER A 294 8.21 9.31 35.48
N SER A 295 7.07 9.38 34.77
CA SER A 295 6.01 8.37 34.89
C SER A 295 6.39 6.97 34.35
N ARG A 296 7.47 6.85 33.57
CA ARG A 296 7.98 5.55 33.09
C ARG A 296 8.93 4.85 34.07
N LYS A 297 9.34 5.50 35.16
CA LYS A 297 10.23 4.90 36.18
C LYS A 297 9.52 4.35 37.42
N GLU A 298 8.21 4.55 37.55
CA GLU A 298 7.41 4.05 38.69
C GLU A 298 6.51 2.85 38.34
N CYS A 299 6.64 2.30 37.13
CA CYS A 299 5.99 1.05 36.73
C CYS A 299 7.06 0.07 36.20
N GLY A 300 7.83 -0.47 37.15
CA GLY A 300 8.91 -1.44 36.95
C GLY A 300 9.42 -1.92 38.29
#